data_AF-A0A212J972-F1
#
_entry.id   AF-A0A212J972-F1
#
_cell.length_a   1.000
_cell.length_b   1.000
_cell.length_c   1.000
_cell.angle_alpha   90.00
_cell.angle_beta   90.00
_cell.angle_gamma   90.00
#
_symmetry.space_group_name_H-M   'P 1'
#
loop_
_entity.id
_entity.type
_entity.pdbx_description
1 polymer ?
#
loop_
_entity_poly.entity_id
_entity_poly.type
_entity_poly.pdbx_seq_one_letter_code
_entity_poly.pdbx_strand_id
1 'polypeptide(L)' 'MKLFLKQNRKVLLGMLVGIALGYIHWYYWGCYWGTYPMSSECWANCIFGLLFGGFIVCITKEMS' A
#
# COMPACT_ATOMS: atom_id res chain seq x y z
N MET A 1 23.40 3.24 0.65
CA MET A 1 22.10 3.08 -0.05
C MET A 1 21.85 1.68 -0.63
N LYS A 2 22.74 1.11 -1.46
CA LYS A 2 22.50 -0.21 -2.10
C LYS A 2 22.25 -1.37 -1.11
N LEU A 3 22.92 -1.37 0.04
CA LEU A 3 22.73 -2.40 1.08
C LEU A 3 21.31 -2.39 1.65
N PHE A 4 20.74 -1.20 1.87
CA PHE A 4 19.41 -1.02 2.43
C PHE A 4 18.32 -1.49 1.45
N LEU A 5 18.46 -1.17 0.15
CA LEU A 5 17.56 -1.67 -0.88
C LEU A 5 17.63 -3.20 -1.02
N LYS A 6 18.83 -3.79 -0.92
CA LYS A 6 19.00 -5.24 -1.03
C LYS A 6 18.39 -5.97 0.17
N GLN A 7 18.57 -5.43 1.37
CA GLN A 7 18.02 -5.99 2.62
C GLN A 7 16.48 -5.90 2.68
N ASN A 8 15.90 -4.83 2.15
CA ASN A 8 14.47 -4.53 2.26
C ASN A 8 13.70 -4.71 0.94
N ARG A 9 14.30 -5.43 -0.03
CA ARG A 9 13.69 -5.65 -1.35
C ARG A 9 12.28 -6.26 -1.27
N LYS A 10 12.06 -7.16 -0.30
CA LYS A 10 10.75 -7.77 -0.05
C LYS A 10 9.71 -6.73 0.39
N VAL A 11 10.07 -5.83 1.31
CA VAL A 11 9.20 -4.77 1.81
C VAL A 11 8.85 -3.78 0.70
N LEU A 12 9.82 -3.41 -0.13
CA LEU A 12 9.60 -2.54 -1.30
C LEU A 12 8.64 -3.17 -2.32
N LEU A 13 8.74 -4.48 -2.56
CA LEU A 13 7.78 -5.21 -3.38
C LEU A 13 6.37 -5.21 -2.74
N GLY A 14 6.29 -5.41 -1.41
CA GLY A 14 5.04 -5.31 -0.66
C GLY A 14 4.38 -3.95 -0.77
N MET A 15 5.16 -2.87 -0.70
CA MET A 15 4.70 -1.50 -0.91
C MET A 15 4.13 -1.30 -2.32
N LEU A 16 4.82 -1.77 -3.36
CA LEU A 16 4.34 -1.67 -4.75
C LEU A 16 3.04 -2.44 -4.98
N VAL A 17 2.94 -3.65 -4.44
CA VAL A 17 1.71 -4.46 -4.49
C VAL A 17 0.58 -3.74 -3.74
N GLY A 18 0.89 -3.16 -2.57
CA GLY A 18 -0.05 -2.37 -1.79
C GLY A 18 -0.59 -1.15 -2.54
N ILE A 19 0.26 -0.41 -3.27
CA ILE A 19 -0.18 0.69 -4.13
C ILE A 19 -1.15 0.20 -5.21
N ALA A 20 -0.81 -0.91 -5.90
CA ALA A 20 -1.66 -1.46 -6.94
C ALA A 20 -3.03 -1.87 -6.39
N LEU A 21 -3.07 -2.50 -5.21
CA LEU A 21 -4.32 -2.85 -4.53
C LEU A 21 -5.11 -1.62 -4.09
N GLY A 22 -4.42 -0.57 -3.60
CA GLY A 22 -5.04 0.71 -3.26
C GLY A 22 -5.66 1.41 -4.48
N TYR A 23 -4.99 1.35 -5.63
CA TYR A 23 -5.49 1.86 -6.90
C TYR A 23 -6.71 1.08 -7.38
N ILE A 24 -6.65 -0.27 -7.35
CA ILE A 24 -7.78 -1.14 -7.71
C ILE A 24 -8.97 -0.84 -6.79
N HIS A 25 -8.74 -0.73 -5.49
CA HIS A 25 -9.78 -0.39 -4.52
C HIS A 25 -10.42 0.96 -4.88
N TRP A 26 -9.61 1.97 -5.18
CA TRP A 26 -10.12 3.27 -5.61
C TRP A 26 -10.87 3.21 -6.95
N TYR A 27 -10.43 2.40 -7.91
CA TYR A 27 -11.06 2.31 -9.23
C TYR A 27 -12.44 1.63 -9.18
N TYR A 28 -12.58 0.56 -8.41
CA TYR A 28 -13.83 -0.21 -8.32
C TYR A 28 -14.80 0.32 -7.24
N TRP A 29 -14.29 0.80 -6.12
CA TRP A 29 -15.08 1.29 -4.97
C TRP A 29 -15.00 2.81 -4.78
N GLY A 30 -14.34 3.52 -5.70
CA GLY A 30 -14.16 4.97 -5.68
C GLY A 30 -15.48 5.67 -5.39
N CYS A 31 -15.50 6.32 -4.24
CA CYS A 31 -16.65 6.90 -3.57
C CYS A 31 -17.55 7.70 -4.53
N TYR A 32 -18.60 7.06 -5.04
CA TYR A 32 -19.60 7.70 -5.91
C TYR A 32 -20.68 8.42 -5.09
N TRP A 33 -20.75 8.16 -3.78
CA TRP A 33 -21.82 8.65 -2.89
C TRP A 33 -21.28 9.00 -1.49
N GLY A 34 -20.84 10.26 -1.33
CA GLY A 34 -20.90 11.15 -0.15
C GLY A 34 -20.79 10.67 1.32
N THR A 35 -20.45 9.42 1.65
CA THR A 35 -20.42 8.95 3.06
C THR A 35 -19.25 7.99 3.34
N TYR A 36 -18.28 7.87 2.44
CA TYR A 36 -17.12 7.03 2.70
C TYR A 36 -16.05 7.81 3.48
N PRO A 37 -15.50 7.27 4.60
CA PRO A 37 -14.48 7.95 5.39
C PRO A 37 -13.11 7.99 4.71
N MET A 38 -12.90 7.19 3.66
CA MET A 38 -11.73 7.31 2.79
C MET A 38 -11.98 8.37 1.72
N SER A 39 -10.96 9.19 1.52
CA SER A 39 -10.98 10.28 0.56
C SER A 39 -11.27 9.78 -0.86
N SER A 40 -12.09 10.51 -1.63
CA SER A 40 -12.31 10.23 -3.05
C SER A 40 -11.06 10.41 -3.91
N GLU A 41 -9.97 10.88 -3.31
CA GLU A 41 -8.69 11.16 -3.95
C GLU A 41 -7.90 9.86 -4.14
N CYS A 42 -7.55 9.52 -5.39
CA CYS A 42 -6.77 8.33 -5.72
C CYS A 42 -5.47 8.22 -4.92
N TRP A 43 -4.80 9.36 -4.67
CA TRP A 43 -3.53 9.38 -3.95
C TRP A 43 -3.65 8.86 -2.50
N ALA A 44 -4.80 9.07 -1.85
CA ALA A 44 -4.97 8.75 -0.43
C ALA A 44 -5.10 7.24 -0.28
N ASN A 45 -5.93 6.60 -1.12
CA ASN A 45 -6.07 5.15 -1.16
C ASN A 45 -4.77 4.46 -1.59
N CYS A 46 -4.01 5.04 -2.52
CA CYS A 46 -2.71 4.52 -2.92
C CYS A 46 -1.69 4.60 -1.78
N ILE A 47 -1.63 5.73 -1.04
CA ILE A 47 -0.74 5.90 0.12
C ILE A 47 -1.12 4.93 1.23
N PHE A 48 -2.41 4.76 1.50
CA PHE A 48 -2.90 3.76 2.46
C PHE A 48 -2.47 2.35 2.05
N GLY A 49 -2.69 1.97 0.78
CA GLY A 49 -2.26 0.70 0.24
C GLY A 49 -0.75 0.50 0.36
N LEU A 50 0.05 1.52 0.05
CA LEU A 50 1.50 1.51 0.21
C LEU A 50 1.92 1.22 1.65
N LEU A 51 1.37 1.97 2.60
CA LEU A 51 1.71 1.86 4.02
C LEU A 51 1.32 0.49 4.57
N PHE A 52 0.11 0.02 4.28
CA PHE A 52 -0.35 -1.30 4.70
C PHE A 52 0.43 -2.44 4.06
N GLY A 53 0.69 -2.37 2.75
CA GLY A 53 1.47 -3.38 2.03
C GLY A 53 2.92 -3.47 2.52
N GLY A 54 3.54 -2.32 2.79
CA GLY A 54 4.86 -2.28 3.42
C GLY A 54 4.86 -2.82 4.85
N PHE A 55 3.86 -2.45 5.65
CA PHE A 55 3.73 -2.86 7.05
C PHE A 55 3.55 -4.38 7.20
N ILE A 56 2.66 -4.99 6.41
CA ILE A 56 2.42 -6.45 6.43
C ILE A 56 3.72 -7.20 6.16
N VAL A 57 4.46 -6.83 5.10
CA VAL A 57 5.70 -7.51 4.75
C VAL A 57 6.81 -7.22 5.76
N CYS A 58 6.80 -6.05 6.40
CA CYS A 58 7.71 -5.75 7.51
C CYS A 58 7.48 -6.68 8.70
N ILE A 59 6.22 -6.86 9.12
CA ILE A 59 5.86 -7.79 10.21
C ILE A 59 6.23 -9.23 9.84
N THR A 60 5.92 -9.68 8.63
CA THR A 60 6.27 -11.04 8.18
C THR A 60 7.78 -11.27 8.18
N LYS A 61 8.58 -10.23 7.91
CA LYS A 61 10.03 -10.32 7.93
C LYS A 61 10.59 -10.44 9.36
N GLU A 62 9.99 -9.78 10.35
CA GLU A 62 10.40 -9.88 11.76
C GLU A 62 10.03 -11.22 12.38
N MET A 63 8.97 -11.87 11.89
CA MET A 63 8.47 -13.16 12.41
C MET A 63 9.16 -14.39 11.80
N SER A 64 10.12 -14.20 10.88
CA SER A 64 10.82 -15.26 10.12
C SER A 64 12.33 -15.25 10.36
#